data_AF-A0A2X1PYR7-F1
#
_entry.id   AF-A0A2X1PYR7-F1
#
_cell.length_a   1.000
_cell.length_b   1.000
_cell.length_c   1.000
_cell.angle_alpha   90.00
_cell.angle_beta   90.00
_cell.angle_gamma   90.00
#
_symmetry.space_group_name_H-M   'P 1'
#
loop_
_entity.id
_entity.type
_entity.pdbx_description
1 polymer ?
#
loop_
_entity_poly.entity_id
_entity_poly.type
_entity_poly.pdbx_seq_one_letter_code
_entity_poly.pdbx_strand_id
1 'polypeptide(L)'
;MVLDFEGAFNGIADKLEKLSVGKRQVNYRLRDWGVSRQRYWGAPIPMLTLENGDVVPAPIEDLPIILPEDVVMDGVKSPIKADPNWAKTTFNGVPALKETGYL
;
A
#
# COMPACT_ATOMS: atom_id res chain seq x y z
N MET A 1 48.88 20.37 5.90
CA MET A 1 48.36 19.20 6.63
C MET A 1 47.14 18.73 5.84
N VAL A 2 47.24 17.60 5.15
CA VAL A 2 46.11 17.04 4.37
C VAL A 2 45.20 16.34 5.38
N LEU A 3 43.94 16.78 5.46
CA LEU A 3 42.94 16.09 6.26
C LEU A 3 42.60 14.78 5.55
N ASP A 4 42.46 13.71 6.32
CA ASP A 4 41.90 12.46 5.82
C ASP A 4 40.39 12.60 5.57
N PHE A 5 39.82 11.61 4.89
CA PHE A 5 38.41 11.64 4.50
C PHE A 5 37.48 11.81 5.72
N GLU A 6 37.75 11.10 6.81
CA GLU A 6 36.94 11.19 8.04
C GLU A 6 37.05 12.57 8.70
N GLY A 7 38.26 13.13 8.79
CA GLY A 7 38.47 14.47 9.34
C GLY A 7 37.79 15.56 8.51
N ALA A 8 37.85 15.46 7.18
CA ALA A 8 37.19 16.39 6.28
C ALA A 8 35.65 16.25 6.33
N PHE A 9 35.14 15.01 6.31
CA PHE A 9 33.70 14.74 6.37
C PHE A 9 33.09 15.27 7.67
N ASN A 10 33.72 14.98 8.81
CA ASN A 10 33.23 15.44 10.11
C ASN A 10 33.32 16.96 10.26
N GLY A 11 34.42 17.58 9.83
CA GLY A 11 34.58 19.04 9.91
C GLY A 11 33.54 19.81 9.09
N ILE A 12 33.22 19.32 7.89
CA ILE A 12 32.19 19.92 7.04
C ILE A 12 30.80 19.70 7.64
N ALA A 13 30.49 18.48 8.08
CA ALA A 13 29.19 18.17 8.67
C ALA A 13 28.92 18.97 9.95
N ASP A 14 29.90 19.10 10.86
CA ASP A 14 29.78 19.89 12.09
C ASP A 14 29.57 21.38 11.81
N LYS A 15 30.19 21.91 10.75
CA LYS A 15 30.02 23.31 10.35
C LYS A 15 28.62 23.56 9.79
N LEU A 16 28.10 22.64 8.99
CA LEU A 16 26.75 22.73 8.42
C LEU A 16 25.65 22.58 9.51
N GLU A 17 25.87 21.70 10.49
CA GLU A 17 24.98 21.52 11.65
C GLU A 17 24.98 22.76 12.55
N LYS A 18 26.14 23.35 12.85
CA LYS A 18 26.23 24.61 13.61
C LYS A 18 25.52 25.78 12.94
N LEU A 19 25.46 25.77 11.60
CA LEU A 19 24.77 26.79 10.81
C LEU A 19 23.27 26.46 10.62
N SER A 20 22.78 25.31 11.12
CA SER A 20 21.40 24.83 10.95
C SER A 20 20.94 24.70 9.49
N VAL A 21 21.89 24.57 8.55
CA VAL A 21 21.62 24.44 7.10
C VAL A 21 21.82 23.01 6.59
N GLY A 22 22.16 22.07 7.47
CA GLY A 22 22.32 20.66 7.15
C GLY A 22 22.39 19.79 8.39
N LYS A 23 22.06 18.51 8.24
CA LYS A 23 22.22 17.47 9.28
C LYS A 23 22.76 16.20 8.65
N ARG A 24 23.54 15.43 9.41
CA ARG A 24 23.91 14.07 8.99
C ARG A 24 22.64 13.22 8.86
N GLN A 25 22.52 12.49 7.75
CA GLN A 25 21.40 11.59 7.50
C GLN A 25 21.91 10.28 6.89
N VAL A 26 21.44 9.16 7.44
CA VAL A 26 21.66 7.84 6.87
C VAL A 26 20.53 7.55 5.89
N ASN A 27 20.87 7.28 4.64
CA ASN A 27 19.91 6.89 3.62
C ASN A 27 20.09 5.42 3.28
N TYR A 28 18.99 4.68 3.23
CA TYR A 28 18.98 3.28 2.81
C TYR A 28 18.60 3.18 1.33
N ARG A 29 19.16 2.18 0.64
CA ARG A 29 18.72 1.81 -0.71
C ARG A 29 17.43 0.97 -0.70
N LEU A 30 17.02 0.50 0.48
CA LEU A 30 15.77 -0.22 0.67
C LEU A 30 14.60 0.74 0.38
N ARG A 31 13.65 0.28 -0.43
CA ARG A 31 12.41 1.00 -0.72
C ARG A 31 11.28 0.33 0.03
N ASP A 32 10.24 1.11 0.33
CA ASP A 32 9.00 0.56 0.85
C ASP A 32 8.43 -0.48 -0.12
N TRP A 33 7.93 -1.58 0.45
CA TRP A 33 7.40 -2.68 -0.33
C TRP A 33 5.99 -2.32 -0.81
N GLY A 34 5.88 -1.88 -2.06
CA GLY A 34 4.59 -1.72 -2.74
C GLY A 34 3.98 -3.09 -3.04
N VAL A 35 3.15 -3.60 -2.14
CA VAL A 35 2.47 -4.91 -2.29
C VAL A 35 1.25 -4.83 -3.22
N SER A 36 0.67 -3.65 -3.44
CA SER A 36 -0.50 -3.53 -4.33
C SER A 36 -0.20 -4.02 -5.75
N ARG A 37 -0.99 -5.00 -6.23
CA ARG A 37 -0.94 -5.53 -7.60
C ARG A 37 -2.33 -5.44 -8.22
N GLN A 38 -2.40 -4.84 -9.41
CA GLN A 38 -3.61 -4.87 -10.24
C GLN A 38 -3.63 -6.14 -11.12
N ARG A 39 -3.57 -7.33 -10.52
CA ARG A 39 -3.61 -8.61 -11.26
C ARG A 39 -4.74 -9.48 -10.74
N TYR A 40 -5.56 -10.00 -11.65
CA TYR A 40 -6.74 -10.83 -11.32
C TYR A 40 -6.44 -12.10 -10.49
N TRP A 41 -5.22 -12.61 -10.53
CA TRP A 41 -4.81 -13.85 -9.85
C TRP A 41 -3.95 -13.56 -8.61
N GLY A 42 -4.55 -12.93 -7.61
CA GLY A 42 -3.96 -12.67 -6.30
C GLY A 42 -5.00 -12.81 -5.20
N ALA A 43 -4.58 -12.91 -3.94
CA ALA A 43 -5.51 -12.88 -2.82
C ALA A 43 -6.19 -11.50 -2.78
N PRO A 44 -7.53 -11.42 -2.72
CA PRO A 44 -8.24 -10.15 -2.59
C PRO A 44 -7.80 -9.46 -1.31
N ILE A 45 -7.55 -8.14 -1.39
CA ILE A 45 -7.16 -7.32 -0.24
C ILE A 45 -8.35 -7.28 0.73
N PRO A 46 -8.19 -7.70 2.00
CA PRO A 46 -9.29 -7.77 2.97
C PRO A 46 -9.56 -6.38 3.58
N MET A 47 -9.87 -5.42 2.72
CA MET A 47 -10.26 -4.07 3.11
C MET A 47 -11.63 -3.77 2.53
N LEU A 48 -12.42 -3.00 3.28
CA LEU A 48 -13.76 -2.57 2.96
C LEU A 48 -13.77 -1.04 2.94
N THR A 49 -14.37 -0.45 1.91
CA THR A 49 -14.68 0.98 1.85
C THR A 49 -16.11 1.18 2.30
N LEU A 50 -16.30 1.95 3.37
CA LEU A 50 -17.61 2.37 3.86
C LEU A 50 -18.16 3.53 3.01
N GLU A 51 -19.48 3.75 3.01
CA GLU A 51 -20.10 4.87 2.26
C GLU A 51 -19.58 6.26 2.69
N ASN A 52 -19.10 6.38 3.93
CA ASN A 52 -18.49 7.60 4.45
C ASN A 52 -17.06 7.85 3.90
N GLY A 53 -16.50 6.92 3.11
CA GLY A 53 -15.16 7.00 2.52
C GLY A 53 -14.05 6.40 3.39
N ASP A 54 -14.36 5.91 4.58
CA ASP A 54 -13.38 5.26 5.45
C ASP A 54 -13.04 3.86 4.93
N VAL A 55 -11.77 3.48 5.07
CA VAL A 55 -11.28 2.14 4.72
C VAL A 55 -11.04 1.35 6.00
N VAL A 56 -11.77 0.26 6.18
CA VAL A 56 -11.69 -0.61 7.36
C VAL A 56 -11.25 -2.02 6.96
N PRO A 57 -10.51 -2.75 7.81
CA PRO A 57 -10.22 -4.15 7.53
C PRO A 57 -11.51 -4.97 7.56
N ALA A 58 -11.60 -5.97 6.68
CA ALA A 58 -12.72 -6.91 6.69
C ALA A 58 -12.75 -7.69 8.03
N PRO A 59 -13.94 -7.98 8.60
CA PRO A 59 -14.08 -8.85 9.76
C PRO A 59 -13.40 -10.20 9.52
N ILE A 60 -12.85 -10.79 10.58
CA ILE A 60 -12.27 -12.14 10.52
C ILE A 60 -13.31 -13.17 10.08
N GLU A 61 -14.58 -12.96 10.43
CA GLU A 61 -15.71 -13.82 10.07
C GLU A 61 -16.01 -13.85 8.57
N ASP A 62 -15.64 -12.78 7.85
CA ASP A 62 -15.81 -12.66 6.39
C ASP A 62 -14.60 -13.19 5.60
N LEU A 63 -13.60 -13.73 6.31
CA LEU A 63 -12.44 -14.39 5.69
C LEU A 63 -12.70 -15.89 5.51
N PRO A 64 -12.29 -16.49 4.37
CA PRO A 64 -11.65 -15.86 3.22
C PRO A 64 -12.65 -15.18 2.29
N ILE A 65 -12.27 -14.03 1.72
CA ILE A 65 -13.01 -13.43 0.60
C ILE A 65 -12.75 -14.31 -0.63
N ILE A 66 -13.71 -15.18 -0.95
CA ILE A 66 -13.60 -16.11 -2.07
C ILE A 66 -13.85 -15.35 -3.38
N LEU A 67 -12.96 -15.56 -4.35
CA LEU A 67 -13.10 -15.08 -5.71
C LEU A 67 -14.17 -15.91 -6.45
N PRO A 68 -15.03 -15.29 -7.27
CA PRO A 68 -15.90 -16.05 -8.13
C PRO A 68 -15.02 -16.83 -9.13
N GLU A 69 -15.22 -18.15 -9.21
CA GLU A 69 -14.48 -19.00 -10.15
C GLU A 69 -15.05 -18.92 -11.58
N ASP A 70 -16.33 -18.55 -11.71
CA ASP A 70 -17.05 -18.50 -12.98
C ASP A 70 -17.07 -17.07 -13.54
N VAL A 71 -16.00 -16.69 -14.23
CA VAL A 71 -15.85 -15.31 -14.74
C VAL A 71 -15.30 -15.29 -16.15
N VAL A 72 -16.03 -14.61 -17.03
CA VAL A 72 -15.66 -14.42 -18.43
C VAL A 72 -14.55 -13.37 -18.51
N MET A 73 -13.35 -13.81 -18.85
CA MET A 73 -12.20 -12.93 -19.02
C MET A 73 -12.27 -12.19 -20.36
N ASP A 74 -12.62 -10.89 -20.32
CA ASP A 74 -12.66 -10.03 -21.52
C ASP A 74 -11.31 -9.31 -21.80
N GLY A 75 -10.25 -9.67 -21.06
CA GLY A 75 -8.88 -9.18 -21.27
C GLY A 75 -8.58 -7.71 -20.92
N VAL A 76 -9.59 -6.85 -20.81
CA VAL A 76 -9.41 -5.39 -20.63
C VAL A 76 -9.59 -4.91 -19.18
N LYS A 77 -10.40 -5.60 -18.37
CA LYS A 77 -10.67 -5.23 -16.97
C LYS A 77 -10.72 -6.48 -16.10
N SER A 78 -10.32 -6.36 -14.83
CA SER A 78 -10.48 -7.43 -13.86
C SER A 78 -11.96 -7.84 -13.77
N PRO A 79 -12.30 -9.12 -13.93
CA PRO A 79 -13.68 -9.62 -13.88
C PRO A 79 -14.51 -9.15 -12.67
N ILE A 80 -13.90 -9.04 -11.48
CA ILE A 80 -14.58 -8.50 -10.28
C ILE A 80 -14.77 -6.97 -10.26
N LYS A 81 -14.08 -6.20 -11.12
CA LYS A 81 -14.47 -4.81 -11.39
C LYS A 81 -15.65 -4.72 -12.36
N ALA A 82 -15.89 -5.76 -13.15
CA ALA A 82 -16.99 -5.82 -14.10
C ALA A 82 -18.31 -6.27 -13.46
N ASP A 83 -18.25 -7.00 -12.33
CA ASP A 83 -19.43 -7.35 -11.53
C ASP A 83 -19.62 -6.39 -10.33
N PRO A 84 -20.47 -5.35 -10.47
CA PRO A 84 -20.76 -4.41 -9.38
C PRO A 84 -21.55 -5.03 -8.22
N ASN A 85 -22.06 -6.27 -8.35
CA ASN A 85 -22.74 -6.96 -7.26
C ASN A 85 -21.77 -7.71 -6.36
N TRP A 86 -20.64 -8.22 -6.88
CA TRP A 86 -19.63 -8.90 -6.07
C TRP A 86 -18.99 -7.98 -5.03
N ALA A 87 -18.74 -6.72 -5.40
CA ALA A 87 -18.13 -5.74 -4.51
C ALA A 87 -19.06 -5.30 -3.37
N LYS A 88 -20.37 -5.48 -3.48
CA LYS A 88 -21.33 -5.04 -2.45
C LYS A 88 -21.29 -5.98 -1.25
N THR A 89 -21.12 -5.42 -0.07
CA THR A 89 -21.24 -6.13 1.21
C THR A 89 -21.85 -5.22 2.26
N THR A 90 -22.09 -5.74 3.45
CA THR A 90 -22.63 -4.98 4.58
C THR A 90 -21.71 -5.19 5.76
N PHE A 91 -21.17 -4.11 6.32
CA PHE A 91 -20.33 -4.14 7.51
C PHE A 91 -21.10 -3.48 8.66
N ASN A 92 -21.40 -4.25 9.72
CA ASN A 92 -22.17 -3.77 10.89
C ASN A 92 -23.52 -3.11 10.55
N GLY A 93 -24.22 -3.62 9.54
CA GLY A 93 -25.52 -3.09 9.10
C GLY A 93 -25.44 -1.86 8.19
N VAL A 94 -24.23 -1.39 7.84
CA VAL A 94 -24.01 -0.30 6.89
C VAL A 94 -23.55 -0.88 5.54
N PRO A 95 -24.01 -0.35 4.40
CA PRO A 95 -23.48 -0.73 3.09
C PRO A 95 -21.97 -0.45 3.01
N ALA A 96 -21.23 -1.43 2.51
CA ALA A 96 -19.78 -1.34 2.31
C ALA A 96 -19.40 -1.96 0.96
N LEU A 97 -18.25 -1.54 0.42
CA LEU A 97 -17.69 -2.06 -0.82
C LEU A 97 -16.39 -2.80 -0.53
N LYS A 98 -16.28 -4.04 -0.98
CA LYS A 98 -15.03 -4.83 -0.92
C LYS A 98 -13.99 -4.21 -1.85
N GLU A 99 -12.75 -4.13 -1.40
CA GLU A 99 -11.66 -3.64 -2.24
C GLU A 99 -11.44 -4.57 -3.44
N THR A 100 -11.33 -3.98 -4.64
CA THR A 100 -11.17 -4.72 -5.91
C THR A 100 -9.70 -4.85 -6.35
N GLY A 101 -8.78 -4.48 -5.45
CA GLY A 101 -7.34 -4.65 -5.60
C GLY A 101 -6.87 -6.02 -5.11
N TYR A 102 -5.75 -6.47 -5.63
CA TYR A 102 -5.12 -7.73 -5.24
C TYR A 102 -3.76 -7.45 -4.59
N LEU A 103 -3.34 -8.35 -3.71
CA LEU A 103 -1.94 -8.41 -3.24
C LEU A 103 -1.01 -8.94 -4.34
#